data_AF-A0A1E5UQE6-F1
#
_entry.id   AF-A0A1E5UQE6-F1
#
_cell.length_a   1.000
_cell.length_b   1.000
_cell.length_c   1.000
_cell.angle_alpha   90.00
_cell.angle_beta   90.00
_cell.angle_gamma   90.00
#
_symmetry.space_group_name_H-M   'P 1'
#
loop_
_entity.id
_entity.type
_entity.pdbx_description
1 polymer ?
#
loop_
_entity_poly.entity_id
_entity_poly.type
_entity_poly.pdbx_seq_one_letter_code
_entity_poly.pdbx_strand_id
1 'polypeptide(L)'
;MQDLDDDAAVAQRMAEEAEARQRRRRGSVPGHIVIDRDHGTGHVRIIADYFNDNPVYTYYHFRRRYRMRRSLFLRIMAAVTQRDEWFLCRPDATGKMGLSSLQKCIAPLRIMAYGLPADVVDDYVRISESMATEALNMFCAAVVDVFEEQYLRAPTTSDVAALLQVNALRGFPGMLGSVDCMHWDWKNCPTAWKGMFTGHRRNPSMILEAVASYDLWI
;
A
#
# COMPACT_ATOMS: atom_id res chain seq x y z
N MET A 1 -27.51 -2.33 -16.16
CA MET A 1 -26.71 -1.33 -16.90
C MET A 1 -26.89 0.08 -16.30
N GLN A 2 -27.33 0.20 -15.05
CA GLN A 2 -27.44 1.47 -14.31
C GLN A 2 -26.53 1.47 -13.06
N ASP A 3 -26.05 0.30 -12.60
CA ASP A 3 -25.25 0.18 -11.36
C ASP A 3 -23.76 0.49 -11.53
N LEU A 4 -23.21 0.40 -12.76
CA LEU A 4 -21.80 0.73 -13.05
C LEU A 4 -21.54 2.24 -13.15
N ASP A 5 -22.58 3.03 -13.44
CA ASP A 5 -22.50 4.49 -13.53
C ASP A 5 -22.45 5.15 -12.13
N ASP A 6 -23.11 4.56 -11.13
CA ASP A 6 -23.13 5.08 -9.76
C ASP A 6 -21.78 4.90 -9.05
N ASP A 7 -21.10 3.76 -9.23
CA ASP A 7 -19.77 3.51 -8.67
C ASP A 7 -18.71 4.43 -9.30
N ALA A 8 -18.81 4.68 -10.61
CA ALA A 8 -17.96 5.62 -11.32
C ALA A 8 -18.18 7.06 -10.83
N ALA A 9 -19.44 7.46 -10.59
CA ALA A 9 -19.79 8.77 -10.06
C ALA A 9 -19.30 8.97 -8.61
N VAL A 10 -19.36 7.93 -7.78
CA VAL A 10 -18.80 7.95 -6.41
C VAL A 10 -17.27 8.04 -6.47
N ALA A 11 -16.60 7.25 -7.30
CA ALA A 11 -15.16 7.32 -7.48
C ALA A 11 -14.71 8.70 -7.99
N GLN A 12 -15.46 9.30 -8.91
CA GLN A 12 -15.21 10.63 -9.44
C GLN A 12 -15.39 11.72 -8.38
N ARG A 13 -16.44 11.66 -7.55
CA ARG A 13 -16.62 12.59 -6.42
C ARG A 13 -15.53 12.45 -5.36
N MET A 14 -15.10 11.22 -5.07
CA MET A 14 -14.01 10.97 -4.13
C MET A 14 -12.67 11.47 -4.69
N ALA A 15 -12.44 11.35 -6.00
CA ALA A 15 -11.28 11.91 -6.69
C ALA A 15 -11.32 13.45 -6.69
N GLU A 16 -12.47 14.06 -7.00
CA GLU A 16 -12.69 15.52 -6.97
C GLU A 16 -12.54 16.09 -5.55
N GLU A 17 -13.02 15.39 -4.51
CA GLU A 17 -12.81 15.77 -3.11
C GLU A 17 -11.34 15.61 -2.68
N ALA A 18 -10.65 14.58 -3.16
CA ALA A 18 -9.22 14.40 -2.94
C ALA A 18 -8.40 15.51 -3.63
N GLU A 19 -8.76 15.88 -4.85
CA GLU A 19 -8.15 16.97 -5.62
C GLU A 19 -8.47 18.34 -4.99
N ALA A 20 -9.69 18.53 -4.49
CA ALA A 20 -10.09 19.74 -3.76
C ALA A 20 -9.38 19.88 -2.40
N ARG A 21 -9.08 18.75 -1.72
CA ARG A 21 -8.23 18.73 -0.51
C ARG A 21 -6.78 19.09 -0.84
N GLN A 22 -6.23 18.59 -1.96
CA GLN A 22 -4.88 18.94 -2.43
C GLN A 22 -4.75 20.44 -2.75
N ARG A 23 -5.81 21.10 -3.22
CA ARG A 23 -5.80 22.52 -3.62
C ARG A 23 -5.87 23.52 -2.47
N ARG A 24 -6.13 23.10 -1.22
CA ARG A 24 -6.02 24.00 -0.05
C ARG A 24 -4.58 24.08 0.43
N ARG A 25 -3.72 24.75 -0.33
CA ARG A 25 -2.47 25.31 0.20
C ARG A 25 -2.84 26.35 1.25
N ARG A 26 -3.06 25.89 2.49
CA ARG A 26 -3.15 26.76 3.64
C ARG A 26 -1.76 27.37 3.78
N GLY A 27 -1.64 28.67 3.58
CA GLY A 27 -0.40 29.39 3.89
C GLY A 27 0.01 29.16 5.34
N SER A 28 1.21 29.63 5.72
CA SER A 28 1.70 29.51 7.10
C SER A 28 0.62 29.94 8.09
N VAL A 29 0.16 28.98 8.90
CA VAL A 29 -0.83 29.25 9.93
C VAL A 29 -0.12 30.02 11.05
N PRO A 30 -0.58 31.22 11.43
CA PRO A 30 0.01 31.95 12.55
C PRO A 30 0.07 31.05 13.79
N GLY A 31 1.25 30.94 14.40
CA GLY A 31 1.50 30.07 15.56
C GLY A 31 1.89 28.61 15.23
N HIS A 32 2.01 28.23 13.95
CA HIS A 32 2.50 26.90 13.58
C HIS A 32 4.00 26.76 13.87
N ILE A 33 4.35 25.83 14.75
CA ILE A 33 5.73 25.52 15.10
C ILE A 33 6.31 24.59 14.02
N VAL A 34 7.40 25.03 13.38
CA VAL A 34 8.19 24.17 12.49
C VAL A 34 9.21 23.42 13.32
N ILE A 35 9.09 22.09 13.36
CA ILE A 35 10.03 21.21 14.05
C ILE A 35 11.08 20.75 13.03
N ASP A 36 12.36 21.02 13.30
CA ASP A 36 13.45 20.41 12.54
C ASP A 36 13.63 18.95 12.98
N ARG A 37 13.26 18.03 12.09
CA ARG A 37 13.26 16.58 12.35
C ARG A 37 14.59 15.91 12.02
N ASP A 38 15.54 16.64 11.44
CA ASP A 38 16.80 16.09 10.94
C ASP A 38 16.59 14.85 10.06
N HIS A 39 15.97 15.08 8.89
CA HIS A 39 15.67 14.03 7.93
C HIS A 39 16.91 13.23 7.51
N GLY A 40 18.08 13.87 7.47
CA GLY A 40 19.36 13.24 7.14
C GLY A 40 19.76 12.16 8.15
N THR A 41 19.71 12.48 9.45
CA THR A 41 19.97 11.48 10.49
C THR A 41 18.96 10.34 10.48
N GLY A 42 17.68 10.64 10.21
CA GLY A 42 16.65 9.61 10.02
C GLY A 42 17.02 8.62 8.91
N HIS A 43 17.48 9.11 7.75
CA HIS A 43 17.94 8.28 6.65
C HIS A 43 19.13 7.39 7.05
N VAL A 44 20.18 7.99 7.62
CA VAL A 44 21.41 7.28 8.01
C VAL A 44 21.10 6.15 9.00
N ARG A 45 20.22 6.40 9.97
CA ARG A 45 19.80 5.40 10.96
C ARG A 45 19.10 4.20 10.31
N ILE A 46 18.18 4.44 9.37
CA ILE A 46 17.49 3.36 8.66
C ILE A 46 18.48 2.50 7.86
N ILE A 47 19.44 3.14 7.19
CA ILE A 47 20.50 2.46 6.44
C ILE A 47 21.34 1.58 7.36
N ALA A 48 21.80 2.12 8.49
CA ALA A 48 22.57 1.37 9.50
C ALA A 48 21.78 0.19 10.08
N ASP A 49 20.48 0.36 10.27
CA ASP A 49 19.62 -0.66 10.88
C ASP A 49 19.39 -1.87 9.96
N TYR A 50 19.30 -1.69 8.63
CA TYR A 50 18.82 -2.77 7.74
C TYR A 50 19.57 -2.94 6.40
N PHE A 51 20.26 -1.92 5.91
CA PHE A 51 20.76 -1.88 4.54
C PHE A 51 22.29 -1.90 4.42
N ASN A 52 23.02 -1.55 5.47
CA ASN A 52 24.48 -1.70 5.52
C ASN A 52 24.94 -3.16 5.39
N ASP A 53 26.23 -3.34 5.10
CA ASP A 53 26.88 -4.65 4.99
C ASP A 53 26.84 -5.44 6.31
N ASN A 54 26.95 -4.73 7.44
CA ASN A 54 26.77 -5.28 8.78
C ASN A 54 25.63 -4.54 9.50
N PRO A 55 24.36 -4.85 9.20
CA PRO A 55 23.22 -4.13 9.74
C PRO A 55 22.93 -4.52 11.19
N VAL A 56 22.36 -3.60 11.98
CA VAL A 56 21.93 -3.88 13.36
C VAL A 56 20.91 -5.01 13.41
N TYR A 57 20.00 -5.04 12.43
CA TYR A 57 18.94 -6.03 12.34
C TYR A 57 19.15 -6.97 11.15
N THR A 58 19.00 -8.26 11.43
CA THR A 58 19.08 -9.32 10.42
C THR A 58 17.93 -9.28 9.42
N TYR A 59 18.07 -10.03 8.32
CA TYR A 59 17.02 -10.19 7.31
C TYR A 59 15.69 -10.70 7.89
N TYR A 60 15.75 -11.48 8.97
CA TYR A 60 14.56 -11.99 9.67
C TYR A 60 13.75 -10.84 10.28
N HIS A 61 14.43 -9.91 10.96
CA HIS A 61 13.78 -8.74 11.55
C HIS A 61 13.19 -7.83 10.47
N PHE A 62 13.89 -7.62 9.35
CA PHE A 62 13.36 -6.87 8.21
C PHE A 62 12.04 -7.50 7.72
N ARG A 63 12.05 -8.81 7.44
CA ARG A 63 10.86 -9.52 6.96
C ARG A 63 9.71 -9.45 7.94
N ARG A 64 9.97 -9.57 9.25
CA ARG A 64 8.94 -9.46 10.29
C ARG A 64 8.35 -8.05 10.37
N ARG A 65 9.17 -7.01 10.25
CA ARG A 65 8.76 -5.60 10.43
C ARG A 65 8.10 -4.98 9.19
N TYR A 66 8.55 -5.37 8.00
CA TYR A 66 8.06 -4.83 6.72
C TYR A 66 7.20 -5.81 5.95
N ARG A 67 6.94 -7.01 6.50
CA ARG A 67 6.13 -8.09 5.92
C ARG A 67 6.61 -8.61 4.55
N MET A 68 7.82 -8.25 4.14
CA MET A 68 8.40 -8.66 2.86
C MET A 68 9.92 -8.81 2.95
N ARG A 69 10.52 -9.48 1.97
CA ARG A 69 11.98 -9.60 1.87
C ARG A 69 12.60 -8.26 1.44
N ARG A 70 13.84 -8.00 1.87
CA ARG A 70 14.59 -6.78 1.53
C ARG A 70 14.73 -6.58 0.01
N SER A 71 14.98 -7.65 -0.74
CA SER A 71 15.10 -7.59 -2.20
C SER A 71 13.80 -7.14 -2.88
N LEU A 72 12.65 -7.64 -2.42
CA LEU A 72 11.34 -7.22 -2.94
C LEU A 72 11.07 -5.75 -2.60
N PHE A 73 11.39 -5.32 -1.38
CA PHE A 73 11.30 -3.91 -0.99
C PHE A 73 12.13 -3.01 -1.92
N LEU A 74 13.38 -3.37 -2.20
CA LEU A 74 14.25 -2.59 -3.09
C LEU A 74 13.69 -2.53 -4.52
N ARG A 75 13.09 -3.63 -5.01
CA ARG A 75 12.42 -3.65 -6.32
C ARG A 75 11.22 -2.69 -6.36
N ILE A 76 10.37 -2.72 -5.34
CA ILE A 76 9.21 -1.83 -5.23
C ILE A 76 9.68 -0.38 -5.15
N MET A 77 10.63 -0.08 -4.26
CA MET A 77 11.18 1.27 -4.09
C MET A 77 11.76 1.81 -5.40
N ALA A 78 12.53 1.00 -6.13
CA ALA A 78 13.07 1.40 -7.43
C ALA A 78 11.97 1.72 -8.44
N ALA A 79 10.95 0.84 -8.54
CA ALA A 79 9.87 1.01 -9.49
C ALA A 79 8.99 2.24 -9.19
N VAL A 80 8.61 2.47 -7.92
CA VAL A 80 7.83 3.66 -7.55
C VAL A 80 8.62 4.95 -7.71
N THR A 81 9.94 4.92 -7.44
CA THR A 81 10.81 6.10 -7.60
C THR A 81 11.05 6.43 -9.08
N GLN A 82 11.08 5.41 -9.94
CA GLN A 82 11.16 5.61 -11.39
C GLN A 82 9.84 6.12 -11.97
N ARG A 83 8.72 5.67 -11.43
CA ARG A 83 7.38 6.05 -11.90
C ARG A 83 6.99 7.46 -11.46
N ASP A 84 7.25 7.81 -10.21
CA ASP A 84 6.82 9.07 -9.64
C ASP A 84 7.96 9.84 -8.97
N GLU A 85 8.20 11.00 -9.57
CA GLU A 85 9.15 12.03 -9.18
C GLU A 85 8.96 12.54 -7.74
N TRP A 86 7.75 12.42 -7.18
CA TRP A 86 7.44 12.73 -5.78
C TRP A 86 8.31 11.93 -4.82
N PHE A 87 8.69 10.69 -5.15
CA PHE A 87 9.54 9.86 -4.30
C PHE A 87 10.99 10.30 -4.28
N LEU A 88 11.44 11.13 -5.22
CA LEU A 88 12.81 11.62 -5.23
C LEU A 88 13.09 12.56 -4.05
N CYS A 89 14.33 12.56 -3.58
CA CYS A 89 14.80 13.55 -2.62
C CYS A 89 14.98 14.89 -3.35
N ARG A 90 14.27 15.93 -2.91
CA ARG A 90 14.28 17.25 -3.56
C ARG A 90 14.70 18.32 -2.54
N PRO A 91 15.48 19.33 -2.96
CA PRO A 91 15.70 20.50 -2.13
C PRO A 91 14.41 21.32 -2.03
N ASP A 92 14.17 21.93 -0.87
CA ASP A 92 13.13 22.93 -0.71
C ASP A 92 13.55 24.28 -1.32
N ALA A 93 12.68 25.30 -1.23
CA ALA A 93 12.95 26.63 -1.75
C ALA A 93 14.16 27.32 -1.09
N THR A 94 14.64 26.81 0.04
CA THR A 94 15.83 27.31 0.75
C THR A 94 17.09 26.48 0.44
N GLY A 95 16.96 25.44 -0.38
CA GLY A 95 18.04 24.53 -0.72
C GLY A 95 18.26 23.39 0.27
N LYS A 96 17.44 23.26 1.33
CA LYS A 96 17.55 22.16 2.30
C LYS A 96 16.98 20.88 1.69
N MET A 97 17.76 19.81 1.71
CA MET A 97 17.32 18.52 1.17
C MET A 97 16.18 17.93 2.02
N GLY A 98 15.11 17.52 1.34
CA GLY A 98 13.95 16.90 1.97
C GLY A 98 14.13 15.42 2.31
N LEU A 99 13.01 14.73 2.47
CA LEU A 99 12.96 13.30 2.78
C LEU A 99 13.53 12.45 1.65
N SER A 100 14.34 11.45 2.00
CA SER A 100 14.84 10.45 1.06
C SER A 100 13.73 9.53 0.53
N SER A 101 13.93 8.95 -0.66
CA SER A 101 13.03 7.94 -1.23
C SER A 101 12.83 6.74 -0.29
N LEU A 102 13.90 6.38 0.43
CA LEU A 102 13.86 5.32 1.44
C LEU A 102 12.88 5.65 2.57
N GLN A 103 12.93 6.86 3.13
CA GLN A 103 11.99 7.30 4.18
C GLN A 103 10.56 7.35 3.65
N LYS A 104 10.37 7.89 2.43
CA LYS A 104 9.07 7.98 1.75
C LYS A 104 8.44 6.62 1.47
N CYS A 105 9.24 5.56 1.27
CA CYS A 105 8.73 4.19 1.09
C CYS A 105 8.59 3.42 2.41
N ILE A 106 9.43 3.69 3.41
CA ILE A 106 9.39 2.99 4.70
C ILE A 106 8.23 3.45 5.58
N ALA A 107 7.90 4.74 5.60
CA ALA A 107 6.80 5.24 6.44
C ALA A 107 5.46 4.55 6.10
N PRO A 108 5.04 4.49 4.81
CA PRO A 108 3.83 3.78 4.39
C PRO A 108 3.84 2.31 4.81
N LEU A 109 4.96 1.62 4.60
CA LEU A 109 5.07 0.20 4.94
C LEU A 109 4.97 -0.03 6.44
N ARG A 110 5.52 0.86 7.28
CA ARG A 110 5.36 0.76 8.74
C ARG A 110 3.93 1.00 9.16
N ILE A 111 3.24 1.96 8.55
CA ILE A 111 1.81 2.21 8.80
C ILE A 111 1.00 0.97 8.43
N MET A 112 1.17 0.42 7.23
CA MET A 112 0.41 -0.75 6.76
C MET A 112 0.74 -2.04 7.51
N ALA A 113 2.02 -2.30 7.80
CA ALA A 113 2.46 -3.57 8.41
C ALA A 113 1.98 -3.77 9.86
N TYR A 114 1.64 -2.67 10.54
CA TYR A 114 1.29 -2.64 11.96
C TYR A 114 -0.04 -1.94 12.25
N GLY A 115 -0.67 -1.30 11.25
CA GLY A 115 -1.87 -0.48 11.45
C GLY A 115 -1.59 0.76 12.32
N LEU A 116 -0.41 1.36 12.20
CA LEU A 116 0.00 2.47 13.05
C LEU A 116 -0.66 3.79 12.62
N PRO A 117 -1.01 4.66 13.58
CA PRO A 117 -1.25 6.07 13.31
C PRO A 117 -0.04 6.73 12.61
N ALA A 118 -0.30 7.74 11.77
CA ALA A 118 0.71 8.38 10.94
C ALA A 118 1.69 9.28 11.73
N ASP A 119 1.34 9.72 12.93
CA ASP A 119 2.22 10.48 13.82
C ASP A 119 3.31 9.61 14.46
N VAL A 120 3.00 8.35 14.77
CA VAL A 120 3.92 7.40 15.44
C VAL A 120 5.16 7.08 14.59
N VAL A 121 5.09 7.23 13.27
CA VAL A 121 6.26 6.98 12.41
C VAL A 121 7.33 8.09 12.47
N ASP A 122 7.01 9.26 13.05
CA ASP A 122 7.94 10.39 13.16
C ASP A 122 9.18 10.03 14.00
N ASP A 123 9.00 9.35 15.14
CA ASP A 123 10.09 9.00 16.08
C ASP A 123 11.23 8.21 15.43
N TYR A 124 10.88 7.35 14.47
CA TYR A 124 11.85 6.49 13.78
C TYR A 124 12.24 7.04 12.42
N VAL A 125 11.27 7.38 11.57
CA VAL A 125 11.50 7.74 10.17
C VAL A 125 11.87 9.22 10.04
N ARG A 126 11.56 10.05 11.05
CA ARG A 126 11.72 11.51 11.05
C ARG A 126 10.89 12.16 9.96
N ILE A 127 9.58 11.92 9.97
CA ILE A 127 8.61 12.38 8.98
C ILE A 127 7.37 12.90 9.71
N SER A 128 6.85 14.08 9.33
CA SER A 128 5.64 14.61 9.95
C SER A 128 4.42 13.75 9.62
N GLU A 129 3.41 13.76 10.49
CA GLU A 129 2.14 13.04 10.29
C GLU A 129 1.51 13.33 8.92
N SER A 130 1.48 14.61 8.50
CA SER A 130 0.95 15.03 7.20
C SER A 130 1.72 14.41 6.03
N MET A 131 3.05 14.39 6.10
CA MET A 131 3.91 13.82 5.08
C MET A 131 3.86 12.28 5.10
N ALA A 132 3.69 11.65 6.26
CA ALA A 132 3.49 10.21 6.37
C ALA A 132 2.15 9.77 5.75
N THR A 133 1.09 10.54 5.99
CA THR A 133 -0.23 10.33 5.38
C THR A 133 -0.16 10.51 3.86
N GLU A 134 0.49 11.58 3.38
CA GLU A 134 0.68 11.80 1.95
C GLU A 134 1.53 10.69 1.32
N ALA A 135 2.65 10.31 1.97
CA ALA A 135 3.48 9.19 1.53
C ALA A 135 2.70 7.89 1.40
N LEU A 136 1.78 7.61 2.34
CA LEU A 136 0.96 6.41 2.29
C LEU A 136 0.08 6.41 1.03
N ASN A 137 -0.62 7.51 0.77
CA ASN A 137 -1.50 7.63 -0.39
C ASN A 137 -0.70 7.53 -1.70
N MET A 138 0.39 8.28 -1.81
CA MET A 138 1.25 8.27 -3.00
C MET A 138 1.88 6.89 -3.22
N PHE A 139 2.30 6.21 -2.16
CA PHE A 139 2.89 4.87 -2.25
C PHE A 139 1.87 3.83 -2.71
N CYS A 140 0.66 3.83 -2.14
CA CYS A 140 -0.39 2.93 -2.59
C CYS A 140 -0.76 3.17 -4.06
N ALA A 141 -0.94 4.44 -4.46
CA ALA A 141 -1.25 4.79 -5.84
C ALA A 141 -0.15 4.34 -6.81
N ALA A 142 1.12 4.64 -6.51
CA ALA A 142 2.24 4.26 -7.35
C ALA A 142 2.45 2.73 -7.39
N VAL A 143 2.23 2.01 -6.29
CA VAL A 143 2.30 0.54 -6.29
C VAL A 143 1.21 -0.06 -7.16
N VAL A 144 -0.03 0.42 -7.04
CA VAL A 144 -1.14 -0.05 -7.89
C VAL A 144 -0.80 0.22 -9.35
N ASP A 145 -0.51 1.46 -9.72
CA ASP A 145 -0.24 1.83 -11.11
C ASP A 145 0.98 1.10 -11.71
N VAL A 146 2.03 0.79 -10.93
CA VAL A 146 3.19 0.03 -11.41
C VAL A 146 2.90 -1.47 -11.57
N PHE A 147 2.07 -2.05 -10.70
CA PHE A 147 1.96 -3.50 -10.55
C PHE A 147 0.57 -4.06 -10.89
N GLU A 148 -0.42 -3.22 -11.18
CA GLU A 148 -1.81 -3.63 -11.41
C GLU A 148 -1.94 -4.57 -12.61
N GLU A 149 -1.29 -4.26 -13.73
CA GLU A 149 -1.35 -5.08 -14.94
C GLU A 149 -0.77 -6.48 -14.71
N GLN A 150 0.17 -6.62 -13.77
CA GLN A 150 0.79 -7.90 -13.49
C GLN A 150 0.07 -8.68 -12.39
N TYR A 151 -0.40 -8.00 -11.34
CA TYR A 151 -0.84 -8.63 -10.09
C TYR A 151 -2.30 -8.33 -9.69
N LEU A 152 -2.91 -7.26 -10.20
CA LEU A 152 -4.31 -6.89 -9.95
C LEU A 152 -5.14 -7.05 -11.23
N ARG A 153 -4.97 -8.20 -11.90
CA ARG A 153 -5.72 -8.56 -13.11
C ARG A 153 -6.39 -9.92 -12.94
N ALA A 154 -7.39 -10.17 -13.79
CA ALA A 154 -7.94 -11.51 -13.91
C ALA A 154 -6.86 -12.51 -14.38
N PRO A 155 -6.88 -13.77 -13.90
CA PRO A 155 -6.01 -14.81 -14.43
C PRO A 155 -6.23 -14.99 -15.93
N THR A 156 -5.14 -15.07 -16.71
CA THR A 156 -5.23 -15.42 -18.13
C THR A 156 -5.51 -16.91 -18.29
N THR A 157 -5.88 -17.34 -19.50
CA THR A 157 -6.01 -18.76 -19.83
C THR A 157 -4.71 -19.54 -19.59
N SER A 158 -3.56 -18.89 -19.83
CA SER A 158 -2.24 -19.48 -19.54
C SER A 158 -2.00 -19.64 -18.04
N ASP A 159 -2.39 -18.65 -17.23
CA ASP A 159 -2.28 -18.74 -15.76
C ASP A 159 -3.14 -19.91 -15.24
N VAL A 160 -4.40 -19.97 -15.68
CA VAL A 160 -5.34 -21.04 -15.31
C VAL A 160 -4.79 -22.43 -15.69
N ALA A 161 -4.27 -22.58 -16.91
CA ALA A 161 -3.71 -23.85 -17.37
C ALA A 161 -2.49 -24.28 -16.52
N ALA A 162 -1.58 -23.35 -16.23
CA ALA A 162 -0.42 -23.60 -15.40
C ALA A 162 -0.82 -24.00 -13.96
N LEU A 163 -1.79 -23.29 -13.37
CA LEU A 163 -2.31 -23.58 -12.03
C LEU A 163 -2.93 -24.98 -11.96
N LEU A 164 -3.77 -25.33 -12.93
CA LEU A 164 -4.39 -26.65 -13.01
C LEU A 164 -3.35 -27.77 -13.17
N GLN A 165 -2.31 -27.54 -13.98
CA GLN A 165 -1.24 -28.51 -14.16
C GLN A 165 -0.45 -28.73 -12.86
N VAL A 166 -0.05 -27.65 -12.18
CA VAL A 166 0.68 -27.72 -10.91
C VAL A 166 -0.15 -28.42 -9.84
N ASN A 167 -1.44 -28.09 -9.75
CA ASN A 167 -2.32 -28.68 -8.74
C ASN A 167 -2.63 -30.16 -9.04
N ALA A 168 -2.78 -30.54 -10.31
CA ALA A 168 -2.91 -31.95 -10.70
C ALA A 168 -1.67 -32.77 -10.30
N LEU A 169 -0.46 -32.26 -10.53
CA LEU A 169 0.79 -32.90 -10.10
C LEU A 169 0.91 -33.04 -8.58
N ARG A 170 0.28 -32.15 -7.83
CA ARG A 170 0.22 -32.18 -6.37
C ARG A 170 -0.90 -33.05 -5.81
N GLY A 171 -1.72 -33.67 -6.66
CA GLY A 171 -2.82 -34.56 -6.27
C GLY A 171 -4.21 -33.90 -6.18
N PHE A 172 -4.36 -32.69 -6.70
CA PHE A 172 -5.62 -31.93 -6.70
C PHE A 172 -6.08 -31.62 -8.15
N PRO A 173 -6.46 -32.63 -8.94
CA PRO A 173 -6.89 -32.42 -10.32
C PRO A 173 -8.15 -31.55 -10.38
N GLY A 174 -8.13 -30.54 -11.25
CA GLY A 174 -9.26 -29.60 -11.42
C GLY A 174 -9.30 -28.44 -10.41
N MET A 175 -8.39 -28.41 -9.42
CA MET A 175 -8.32 -27.32 -8.45
C MET A 175 -7.52 -26.14 -9.01
N LEU A 176 -8.10 -24.94 -8.99
CA LEU A 176 -7.43 -23.69 -9.41
C LEU A 176 -6.49 -23.13 -8.33
N GLY A 177 -6.86 -23.30 -7.07
CA GLY A 177 -6.06 -22.88 -5.92
C GLY A 177 -6.82 -23.14 -4.62
N SER A 178 -6.19 -22.82 -3.49
CA SER A 178 -6.91 -22.74 -2.21
C SER A 178 -7.65 -21.41 -2.19
N VAL A 179 -8.98 -21.45 -2.19
CA VAL A 179 -9.81 -20.25 -2.04
C VAL A 179 -9.75 -19.85 -0.57
N ASP A 180 -9.09 -18.75 -0.26
CA ASP A 180 -9.29 -18.08 1.02
C ASP A 180 -10.33 -16.97 0.81
N CYS A 181 -11.46 -17.10 1.50
CA CYS A 181 -12.55 -16.14 1.43
C CYS A 181 -12.60 -15.33 2.72
N MET A 182 -12.37 -14.03 2.61
CA MET A 182 -12.60 -13.12 3.72
C MET A 182 -13.99 -12.51 3.61
N HIS A 183 -14.82 -12.76 4.61
CA HIS A 183 -16.09 -12.08 4.79
C HIS A 183 -15.86 -10.76 5.52
N TRP A 184 -16.06 -9.65 4.80
CA TRP A 184 -16.01 -8.32 5.38
C TRP A 184 -17.42 -7.82 5.67
N ASP A 185 -17.75 -7.67 6.95
CA ASP A 185 -19.01 -7.07 7.39
C ASP A 185 -19.16 -5.64 6.84
N TRP A 186 -20.18 -5.44 6.00
CA TRP A 186 -20.46 -4.16 5.37
C TRP A 186 -21.35 -3.30 6.28
N LYS A 187 -20.71 -2.65 7.26
CA LYS A 187 -21.38 -1.86 8.31
C LYS A 187 -22.37 -0.80 7.78
N ASN A 188 -22.08 -0.21 6.62
CA ASN A 188 -22.89 0.83 5.99
C ASN A 188 -23.57 0.34 4.68
N CYS A 189 -23.88 -0.95 4.57
CA CYS A 189 -24.59 -1.50 3.42
C CYS A 189 -25.94 -0.79 3.22
N PRO A 190 -26.22 -0.23 2.02
CA PRO A 190 -27.52 0.38 1.72
C PRO A 190 -28.67 -0.60 1.96
N THR A 191 -29.80 -0.10 2.47
CA THR A 191 -30.98 -0.94 2.80
C THR A 191 -31.48 -1.74 1.61
N ALA A 192 -31.47 -1.14 0.42
CA ALA A 192 -31.89 -1.79 -0.82
C ALA A 192 -31.03 -3.02 -1.18
N TRP A 193 -29.76 -3.06 -0.74
CA TRP A 193 -28.78 -4.10 -1.08
C TRP A 193 -28.60 -5.11 0.06
N LYS A 194 -29.05 -4.74 1.27
CA LYS A 194 -28.90 -5.56 2.49
C LYS A 194 -29.42 -6.98 2.32
N GLY A 195 -30.56 -7.17 1.65
CA GLY A 195 -31.11 -8.51 1.41
C GLY A 195 -30.21 -9.38 0.53
N MET A 196 -29.61 -8.80 -0.52
CA MET A 196 -28.74 -9.51 -1.47
C MET A 196 -27.39 -9.90 -0.86
N PHE A 197 -26.85 -9.07 0.04
CA PHE A 197 -25.54 -9.30 0.66
C PHE A 197 -25.60 -9.92 2.07
N THR A 198 -26.79 -10.24 2.58
CA THR A 198 -26.96 -10.95 3.86
C THR A 198 -27.23 -12.44 3.57
N GLY A 199 -26.17 -13.24 3.59
CA GLY A 199 -26.24 -14.70 3.41
C GLY A 199 -26.42 -15.44 4.73
N HIS A 200 -25.58 -16.46 4.98
CA HIS A 200 -25.59 -17.21 6.23
C HIS A 200 -25.17 -16.36 7.46
N ARG A 201 -24.40 -15.28 7.24
CA ARG A 201 -24.07 -14.31 8.29
C ARG A 201 -25.24 -13.35 8.48
N ARG A 202 -25.55 -13.02 9.74
CA ARG A 202 -26.67 -12.13 10.11
C ARG A 202 -26.48 -10.67 9.66
N ASN A 203 -25.26 -10.30 9.26
CA ASN A 203 -24.91 -8.98 8.75
C ASN A 203 -24.62 -9.05 7.25
N PRO A 204 -24.91 -7.99 6.48
CA PRO A 204 -24.47 -7.90 5.10
C PRO A 204 -22.94 -7.96 5.04
N SER A 205 -22.38 -8.80 4.17
CA SER A 205 -20.93 -8.96 4.03
C SER A 205 -20.51 -8.97 2.56
N MET A 206 -19.41 -8.30 2.25
CA MET A 206 -18.71 -8.50 0.97
C MET A 206 -17.73 -9.68 1.12
N ILE A 207 -17.69 -10.55 0.11
CA ILE A 207 -16.74 -11.66 0.06
C ILE A 207 -15.59 -11.23 -0.84
N LEU A 208 -14.40 -11.20 -0.28
CA LEU A 208 -13.16 -11.09 -1.03
C LEU A 208 -12.60 -12.49 -1.21
N GLU A 209 -12.57 -12.95 -2.45
CA GLU A 209 -11.96 -14.23 -2.82
C GLU A 209 -10.56 -13.95 -3.38
N ALA A 210 -9.54 -14.49 -2.71
CA ALA A 210 -8.22 -14.58 -3.29
C ALA A 210 -7.99 -16.03 -3.71
N VAL A 211 -7.77 -16.25 -5.00
CA VAL A 211 -7.14 -17.47 -5.46
C VAL A 211 -5.64 -17.21 -5.34
N ALA A 212 -4.93 -18.04 -4.58
CA ALA A 212 -3.49 -17.99 -4.54
C ALA A 212 -2.94 -19.34 -4.98
N SER A 213 -2.06 -19.30 -5.97
CA SER A 213 -1.25 -20.44 -6.36
C SER A 213 -0.31 -20.89 -5.24
N TYR A 214 0.26 -22.09 -5.38
CA TYR A 214 1.26 -22.60 -4.45
C TYR A 214 2.49 -21.70 -4.30
N ASP A 215 2.95 -21.13 -5.41
CA ASP A 215 4.12 -20.30 -5.51
C ASP A 215 3.82 -18.80 -5.34
N LEU A 216 2.58 -18.47 -4.96
CA LEU A 216 2.09 -17.09 -4.78
C LEU A 216 2.15 -16.27 -6.09
N TRP A 217 2.20 -16.96 -7.24
CA TRP A 217 1.67 -16.45 -8.50
C TRP A 217 0.16 -16.25 -8.38
N ILE A 218 -0.42 -15.54 -9.37
CA ILE A 218 -1.82 -15.10 -9.48
C ILE A 218 -2.83 -15.97 -8.75
#